data_AF-A0A957CF17-F1
#
_entry.id   AF-A0A957CF17-F1
#
_cell.length_a   1.000
_cell.length_b   1.000
_cell.length_c   1.000
_cell.angle_alpha   90.00
_cell.angle_beta   90.00
_cell.angle_gamma   90.00
#
_symmetry.space_group_name_H-M   'P 1'
#
loop_
_entity.id
_entity.type
_entity.pdbx_description
1 polymer ?
#
loop_
_entity_poly.entity_id
_entity_poly.type
_entity_poly.pdbx_seq_one_letter_code
_entity_poly.pdbx_strand_id
1 'polypeptide(L)'
;PYEAVKKWLAENHQIAAGAIKETSLVHLPVYLFKYGFDGRSYTAVVDAATSKVFAGIYPSKWEAPYFAVGSVGCVLYFLAALIPLFGFIVQGFLGVGLSILVYIIVAIVLAVPIFAIAAYISAKV
;
A
#
# COMPACT_ATOMS: atom_id res chain seq x y z
N PRO A 1 15.10 16.29 13.57
CA PRO A 1 16.53 16.10 13.23
C PRO A 1 17.27 17.41 12.89
N TYR A 2 16.83 18.18 11.89
CA TYR A 2 17.52 19.40 11.42
C TYR A 2 17.75 20.45 12.52
N GLU A 3 16.70 20.80 13.27
CA GLU A 3 16.81 21.77 14.37
C GLU A 3 17.67 21.26 15.54
N ALA A 4 17.70 19.93 15.77
CA ALA A 4 18.57 19.35 16.77
C ALA A 4 20.06 19.47 16.40
N VAL A 5 20.39 19.27 15.12
CA VAL A 5 21.77 19.44 14.61
C VAL A 5 22.20 20.90 14.68
N LYS A 6 21.34 21.86 14.31
CA LYS A 6 21.64 23.29 14.46
C LYS A 6 21.94 23.65 15.90
N LYS A 7 21.10 23.18 16.83
CA LYS A 7 21.29 23.44 18.27
C LYS A 7 22.62 22.84 18.75
N TRP A 8 22.91 21.59 18.39
CA TRP A 8 24.15 20.92 18.74
C TRP A 8 25.40 21.62 18.17
N LEU A 9 25.38 22.10 16.92
CA LEU A 9 26.47 22.84 16.30
C LEU A 9 26.72 24.20 16.96
N ALA A 10 25.64 24.90 17.33
CA ALA A 10 25.74 26.16 18.06
C ALA A 10 26.33 25.95 19.46
N GLU A 11 25.89 24.91 20.17
CA GLU A 11 26.31 24.61 21.55
C GLU A 11 27.74 24.04 21.64
N ASN A 12 28.12 23.12 20.74
CA ASN A 12 29.40 22.39 20.85
C ASN A 12 30.52 22.96 19.98
N HIS A 13 30.18 23.60 18.86
CA HIS A 13 31.15 24.07 17.87
C HIS A 13 31.10 25.58 17.63
N GLN A 14 30.20 26.30 18.31
CA GLN A 14 30.01 27.75 18.15
C GLN A 14 29.72 28.18 16.70
N ILE A 15 29.18 27.27 15.88
CA ILE A 15 28.81 27.56 14.51
C ILE A 15 27.40 28.13 14.51
N ALA A 16 27.27 29.41 14.18
CA ALA A 16 25.98 30.07 14.04
C ALA A 16 25.21 29.49 12.85
N ALA A 17 23.87 29.39 12.96
CA ALA A 17 23.03 28.83 11.91
C ALA A 17 23.19 29.55 10.54
N GLY A 18 23.53 30.84 10.54
CA GLY A 18 23.78 31.62 9.32
C GLY A 18 25.13 31.33 8.64
N ALA A 19 26.07 30.65 9.30
CA ALA A 19 27.34 30.24 8.72
C ALA A 19 27.25 28.92 7.92
N ILE A 20 26.11 28.21 8.04
CA ILE A 20 25.86 26.95 7.36
C ILE A 20 25.43 27.24 5.92
N LYS A 21 26.31 26.95 4.93
CA LYS A 21 26.02 27.18 3.50
C LYS A 21 25.08 26.14 2.90
N GLU A 22 25.21 24.89 3.32
CA GLU A 22 24.42 23.77 2.80
C GLU A 22 24.19 22.74 3.91
N THR A 23 23.04 22.08 3.87
CA THR A 23 22.71 20.98 4.77
C THR A 23 22.11 19.85 3.95
N SER A 24 22.73 18.68 4.00
CA SER A 24 22.25 17.47 3.34
C SER A 24 21.90 16.40 4.37
N LEU A 25 20.81 15.67 4.12
CA LEU A 25 20.41 14.53 4.95
C LEU A 25 21.15 13.28 4.45
N VAL A 26 22.16 12.84 5.19
CA VAL A 26 22.96 11.65 4.82
C VAL A 26 22.31 10.36 5.33
N HIS A 27 21.82 10.39 6.57
CA HIS A 27 21.16 9.25 7.20
C HIS A 27 20.09 9.75 8.17
N LEU A 28 18.91 9.11 8.15
CA LEU A 28 17.85 9.35 9.11
C LEU A 28 17.81 8.17 10.08
N PRO A 29 18.26 8.32 11.33
CA PRO A 29 18.36 7.22 12.28
C PRO A 29 16.99 6.92 12.89
N VAL A 30 16.20 6.12 12.18
CA VAL A 30 14.84 5.72 12.58
C VAL A 30 14.84 4.27 13.04
N TYR A 31 14.29 4.02 14.23
CA TYR A 31 14.10 2.68 14.77
C TYR A 31 12.62 2.33 14.85
N LEU A 32 12.27 1.11 14.43
CA LEU A 32 10.92 0.56 14.52
C LEU A 32 10.85 -0.44 15.67
N PHE A 33 9.99 -0.18 16.65
CA PHE A 33 9.71 -1.07 17.76
C PHE A 33 8.30 -1.63 17.65
N LYS A 34 8.18 -2.95 17.55
CA LYS A 34 6.89 -3.65 17.62
C LYS A 34 6.65 -4.10 19.06
N TYR A 35 5.50 -3.77 19.65
CA TYR A 35 5.16 -4.13 21.02
C TYR A 35 3.70 -4.59 21.14
N GLY A 36 3.42 -5.44 22.12
CA GLY A 36 2.08 -5.92 22.42
C GLY A 36 1.51 -5.22 23.66
N PHE A 37 0.27 -4.74 23.59
CA PHE A 37 -0.45 -4.17 24.73
C PHE A 37 -1.95 -4.52 24.61
N ASP A 38 -2.60 -4.96 25.69
CA ASP A 38 -4.04 -5.31 25.69
C ASP A 38 -4.46 -6.28 24.56
N GLY A 39 -3.65 -7.32 24.32
CA GLY A 39 -3.87 -8.31 23.26
C GLY A 39 -3.72 -7.77 21.82
N ARG A 40 -3.22 -6.54 21.67
CA ARG A 40 -3.08 -5.83 20.38
C ARG A 40 -1.61 -5.56 20.08
N SER A 41 -1.24 -5.60 18.81
CA SER A 41 0.12 -5.26 18.35
C SER A 41 0.19 -3.81 17.90
N TYR A 42 1.19 -3.11 18.40
CA TYR A 42 1.48 -1.71 18.11
C TYR A 42 2.88 -1.58 17.50
N THR A 43 3.08 -0.51 16.74
CA THR A 43 4.41 -0.14 16.22
C THR A 43 4.71 1.28 16.66
N ALA A 44 5.86 1.50 17.30
CA ALA A 44 6.40 2.82 17.58
C ALA A 44 7.58 3.09 16.64
N VAL A 45 7.62 4.28 16.08
CA VAL A 45 8.73 4.77 15.25
C VAL A 45 9.48 5.80 16.07
N VAL A 46 10.77 5.57 16.32
CA VAL A 46 11.60 6.44 17.16
C VAL A 46 12.66 7.09 16.30
N ASP A 47 12.67 8.43 16.28
CA ASP A 47 13.77 9.21 15.71
C ASP A 47 14.88 9.33 16.75
N ALA A 48 15.99 8.63 16.53
CA ALA A 48 17.10 8.61 17.46
C ALA A 48 17.84 9.95 17.54
N ALA A 49 17.76 10.80 16.50
CA ALA A 49 18.41 12.11 16.52
C ALA A 49 17.68 13.09 17.44
N THR A 50 16.37 12.90 17.67
CA THR A 50 15.57 13.80 18.51
C THR A 50 14.97 13.15 19.74
N SER A 51 15.15 11.83 19.90
CA SER A 51 14.47 11.00 20.91
C SER A 51 12.93 11.13 20.84
N LYS A 52 12.38 11.56 19.70
CA LYS A 52 10.93 11.68 19.51
C LYS A 52 10.35 10.32 19.17
N VAL A 53 9.28 9.96 19.87
CA VAL A 53 8.49 8.77 19.61
C VAL A 53 7.27 9.18 18.80
N PHE A 54 7.18 8.66 17.60
CA PHE A 54 5.98 8.71 16.78
C PHE A 54 5.23 7.40 17.01
N ALA A 55 4.09 7.49 17.69
CA ALA A 55 3.18 6.36 17.76
C ALA A 55 2.71 6.04 16.34
N GLY A 56 2.97 4.81 15.88
CA GLY A 56 2.43 4.34 14.61
C GLY A 56 0.91 4.37 14.66
N ILE A 57 0.29 4.65 13.51
CA ILE A 57 -1.16 4.66 13.35
C ILE A 57 -1.67 3.26 13.74
N TYR A 58 -2.42 3.21 14.84
CA TYR A 58 -3.12 2.02 15.30
C TYR A 58 -4.62 2.23 15.12
N PRO A 59 -5.36 1.25 14.59
CA PRO A 59 -4.90 -0.06 14.10
C PRO A 59 -4.16 0.04 12.75
N SER A 60 -3.22 -0.88 12.49
CA SER A 60 -2.68 -1.04 11.14
C SER A 60 -3.84 -1.27 10.19
N LYS A 61 -3.93 -0.48 9.11
CA LYS A 61 -4.99 -0.59 8.12
C LYS A 61 -5.17 -2.06 7.74
N TRP A 62 -6.34 -2.63 8.07
CA TRP A 62 -6.57 -4.07 7.91
C TRP A 62 -6.46 -4.41 6.41
N GLU A 63 -5.40 -5.11 6.04
CA GLU A 63 -5.14 -5.54 4.66
C GLU A 63 -5.95 -6.78 4.27
N ALA A 64 -6.44 -7.53 5.26
CA ALA A 64 -7.27 -8.71 5.07
C ALA A 64 -8.48 -8.52 4.13
N PRO A 65 -9.32 -7.48 4.26
CA PRO A 65 -10.44 -7.27 3.34
C PRO A 65 -9.99 -6.91 1.91
N TYR A 66 -8.88 -6.19 1.75
CA TYR A 66 -8.32 -5.93 0.42
C TYR A 66 -7.78 -7.19 -0.23
N PHE A 67 -7.09 -8.03 0.54
CA PHE A 67 -6.65 -9.34 0.09
C PHE A 67 -7.81 -10.22 -0.34
N ALA A 68 -8.92 -10.23 0.42
CA ALA A 68 -10.12 -11.00 0.09
C ALA A 68 -10.75 -10.54 -1.22
N VAL A 69 -10.96 -9.24 -1.41
CA VAL A 69 -11.54 -8.70 -2.66
C VAL A 69 -10.63 -8.96 -3.86
N GLY A 70 -9.32 -8.75 -3.70
CA GLY A 70 -8.35 -9.06 -4.75
C GLY A 70 -8.34 -10.55 -5.13
N SER A 71 -8.41 -11.45 -4.14
CA SER A 71 -8.46 -12.90 -4.38
C SER A 71 -9.74 -13.32 -5.11
N VAL A 72 -10.90 -12.80 -4.69
CA VAL A 72 -12.18 -13.08 -5.35
C VAL A 72 -12.16 -12.55 -6.78
N GLY A 73 -11.67 -11.33 -6.99
CA GLY A 73 -11.52 -10.76 -8.33
C GLY A 73 -10.61 -11.59 -9.22
N CYS A 74 -9.46 -12.04 -8.70
CA CYS A 74 -8.54 -12.92 -9.42
C CYS A 74 -9.23 -14.20 -9.91
N VAL A 75 -9.95 -14.90 -9.03
CA VAL A 75 -10.67 -16.14 -9.39
C VAL A 75 -11.74 -15.87 -10.44
N LEU A 76 -12.55 -14.82 -10.29
CA LEU A 76 -13.60 -14.49 -11.24
C LEU A 76 -13.05 -14.14 -12.63
N TYR A 77 -12.00 -13.33 -12.69
CA TYR A 77 -11.35 -12.99 -13.97
C TYR A 77 -10.60 -14.16 -14.57
N PHE A 78 -10.02 -15.04 -13.75
CA PHE A 78 -9.41 -16.28 -14.23
C PHE A 78 -10.47 -17.17 -14.90
N LEU A 79 -11.64 -17.34 -14.30
CA LEU A 79 -12.75 -18.09 -14.90
C LEU A 79 -13.28 -17.42 -16.17
N ALA A 80 -13.41 -16.08 -16.17
CA ALA A 80 -13.82 -15.34 -17.36
C ALA A 80 -12.81 -15.51 -18.51
N ALA A 81 -11.51 -15.55 -18.21
CA ALA A 81 -10.45 -15.77 -19.20
C ALA A 81 -10.48 -17.17 -19.84
N LEU A 82 -11.25 -18.13 -19.30
CA LEU A 82 -11.48 -19.42 -19.94
C LEU A 82 -12.52 -19.34 -21.07
N ILE A 83 -13.32 -18.27 -21.16
CA ILE A 83 -14.37 -18.12 -22.19
C ILE A 83 -13.77 -18.17 -23.61
N PRO A 84 -12.69 -17.45 -23.95
CA PRO A 84 -12.04 -17.56 -25.26
C PRO A 84 -11.45 -18.96 -25.53
N LEU A 85 -10.94 -19.63 -24.50
CA LEU A 85 -10.41 -20.99 -24.61
C LEU A 85 -11.54 -21.98 -25.00
N PHE A 86 -12.69 -21.90 -24.34
CA PHE A 86 -13.85 -22.72 -24.70
C PHE A 86 -14.40 -22.37 -26.09
N GLY A 87 -14.41 -21.09 -26.46
CA GLY A 87 -14.77 -20.65 -27.81
C GLY A 87 -13.89 -21.28 -28.89
N PHE A 88 -12.58 -21.39 -28.63
CA PHE A 88 -11.65 -22.09 -29.51
C PHE A 88 -11.93 -23.59 -29.59
N ILE A 89 -12.18 -24.26 -28.45
CA ILE A 89 -12.42 -25.71 -28.42
C ILE A 89 -13.68 -26.09 -29.20
N VAL A 90 -14.75 -25.28 -29.15
CA VAL A 90 -16.04 -25.64 -29.77
C VAL A 90 -16.11 -25.28 -31.25
N GLN A 91 -15.56 -24.13 -31.66
CA GLN A 91 -15.74 -23.59 -33.02
C GLN A 91 -14.41 -23.19 -33.71
N GLY A 92 -13.26 -23.57 -33.15
CA GLY A 92 -11.94 -23.22 -33.68
C GLY A 92 -11.69 -21.72 -33.71
N PHE A 93 -10.94 -21.24 -34.70
CA PHE A 93 -10.57 -19.82 -34.83
C PHE A 93 -11.76 -18.86 -35.00
N LEU A 94 -12.86 -19.32 -35.62
CA LEU A 94 -14.09 -18.52 -35.76
C LEU A 94 -14.77 -18.27 -34.40
N GLY A 95 -14.74 -19.28 -33.51
CA GLY A 95 -15.29 -19.16 -32.15
C GLY A 95 -14.54 -18.20 -31.24
N VAL A 96 -13.24 -18.00 -31.50
CA VAL A 96 -12.39 -17.08 -30.72
C VAL A 96 -12.88 -15.63 -30.84
N GLY A 97 -13.26 -15.19 -32.05
CA GLY A 97 -13.72 -13.82 -32.26
C GLY A 97 -14.98 -13.48 -31.45
N LEU A 98 -15.98 -14.36 -31.51
CA LEU A 98 -17.23 -14.19 -30.75
C LEU A 98 -17.01 -14.30 -29.24
N SER A 99 -16.20 -15.26 -28.80
CA SER A 99 -15.92 -15.46 -27.37
C SER A 99 -15.09 -14.34 -26.73
N ILE A 100 -14.23 -13.66 -27.50
CA ILE A 100 -13.54 -12.44 -27.03
C ILE A 100 -14.55 -11.32 -26.77
N LEU A 101 -15.53 -11.11 -27.64
CA LEU A 101 -16.57 -10.09 -27.42
C LEU A 101 -17.39 -10.40 -26.17
N VAL A 102 -17.77 -11.66 -25.98
CA VAL A 102 -18.47 -12.13 -24.77
C VAL A 102 -17.60 -11.91 -23.53
N TYR A 103 -16.31 -12.26 -23.59
CA TYR A 103 -15.37 -12.03 -22.51
C TYR A 103 -15.27 -10.55 -22.12
N ILE A 104 -15.18 -9.63 -23.09
CA ILE A 104 -15.13 -8.18 -22.83
C ILE A 104 -16.38 -7.72 -22.07
N ILE A 105 -17.56 -8.16 -22.51
CA ILE A 105 -18.83 -7.81 -21.84
C ILE A 105 -18.84 -8.35 -20.41
N VAL A 106 -18.48 -9.63 -20.22
CA VAL A 106 -18.42 -10.26 -18.89
C VAL A 106 -17.38 -9.54 -18.00
N ALA A 107 -16.22 -9.18 -18.54
CA ALA A 107 -15.16 -8.47 -17.83
C ALA A 107 -15.62 -7.08 -17.36
N ILE A 108 -16.36 -6.34 -18.18
CA ILE A 108 -16.93 -5.04 -17.81
C ILE A 108 -17.99 -5.21 -16.73
N VAL A 109 -18.89 -6.17 -16.90
CA VAL A 109 -19.96 -6.45 -15.93
C VAL A 109 -19.39 -6.89 -14.58
N LEU A 110 -18.32 -7.69 -14.56
CA LEU A 110 -17.62 -8.11 -13.33
C LEU A 110 -16.85 -6.96 -12.66
N ALA A 111 -16.30 -6.02 -13.44
CA ALA A 111 -15.53 -4.90 -12.90
C ALA A 111 -16.38 -4.06 -11.93
N VAL A 112 -17.62 -3.74 -12.32
CA VAL A 112 -18.52 -2.86 -11.57
C VAL A 112 -18.71 -3.31 -10.11
N PRO A 113 -19.19 -4.53 -9.80
CA PRO A 113 -19.37 -4.97 -8.42
C PRO A 113 -18.05 -5.13 -7.66
N ILE A 114 -16.97 -5.61 -8.31
CA ILE A 114 -15.67 -5.80 -7.65
C ILE A 114 -15.11 -4.46 -7.19
N PHE A 115 -15.10 -3.45 -8.06
CA PHE A 115 -14.62 -2.11 -7.70
C PHE A 115 -15.57 -1.39 -6.73
N ALA A 116 -16.88 -1.60 -6.82
CA ALA A 116 -17.84 -1.06 -5.85
C ALA A 116 -17.58 -1.61 -4.43
N ILE A 117 -17.36 -2.92 -4.30
CA ILE A 117 -17.04 -3.55 -3.01
C ILE A 117 -15.67 -3.07 -2.49
N ALA A 118 -14.66 -2.97 -3.37
CA ALA A 118 -13.35 -2.44 -3.00
C ALA A 118 -13.44 -1.00 -2.47
N ALA A 119 -14.21 -0.14 -3.15
CA ALA A 119 -14.42 1.25 -2.75
C ALA A 119 -15.17 1.35 -1.41
N TYR A 120 -16.21 0.53 -1.22
CA TYR A 120 -16.98 0.49 0.02
C TYR A 120 -16.13 0.09 1.22
N ILE A 121 -15.31 -0.95 1.07
CA ILE A 121 -14.36 -1.39 2.11
C ILE A 121 -13.35 -0.28 2.38
N SER A 122 -12.80 0.34 1.34
CA SER A 122 -11.82 1.41 1.50
C SER A 122 -12.37 2.68 2.15
N ALA A 123 -13.68 2.93 2.08
CA ALA A 123 -14.32 4.06 2.75
C ALA A 123 -14.55 3.82 4.24
N LYS A 124 -14.55 2.54 4.69
CA LYS A 124 -14.80 2.15 6.08
C LYS A 124 -13.54 1.93 6.91
N VAL A 125 -12.37 1.86 6.27
CA VAL A 125 -11.05 1.60 6.88
C VAL A 125 -10.15 2.81 6.71
#